data_AF-A0A5I5FDP3-F1
#
_entry.id   AF-A0A5I5FDP3-F1
#
_cell.length_a   1.000
_cell.length_b   1.000
_cell.length_c   1.000
_cell.angle_alpha   90.00
_cell.angle_beta   90.00
_cell.angle_gamma   90.00
#
_symmetry.space_group_name_H-M   'P 1'
#
loop_
_entity.id
_entity.type
_entity.pdbx_description
1 polymer ?
#
loop_
_entity_poly.entity_id
_entity_poly.type
_entity_poly.pdbx_seq_one_letter_code
_entity_poly.pdbx_strand_id
1 'polypeptide(L)'
;MDSWLIPAAPVTVVEEIKKSRFITLLAHTDGVDAAKAFVESVRAEHPDARHHCVAWVAGAPDDSQQLGFSDDGEPAGTAGKPMLAQLMGSGVGEITAVVVRYYGGILLGTGGLVKAYGGGVNQALRQLATQRKTPLTEYTLQCEYGQLAGIEALLGQFAGKIVSSDYQASVRLRVALPFAHVNAFSTKLADFSRGSLQLLAIEE
;
A
#
# COMPACT_ATOMS: atom_id res chain seq x y z
N MET A 1 0.88 -14.44 -4.10
CA MET A 1 -0.46 -14.19 -3.53
C MET A 1 -1.37 -13.68 -4.64
N ASP A 2 -2.59 -14.22 -4.79
CA ASP A 2 -3.48 -13.88 -5.93
C ASP A 2 -4.18 -12.53 -5.78
N SER A 3 -4.43 -12.09 -4.54
CA SER A 3 -4.95 -10.76 -4.21
C SER A 3 -4.89 -10.56 -2.69
N TRP A 4 -4.94 -9.30 -2.25
CA TRP A 4 -5.06 -8.94 -0.84
C TRP A 4 -6.08 -7.83 -0.62
N LEU A 5 -6.40 -7.55 0.64
CA LEU A 5 -7.23 -6.41 1.03
C LEU A 5 -6.35 -5.18 1.24
N ILE A 6 -6.83 -4.03 0.77
CA ILE A 6 -6.24 -2.70 1.01
C ILE A 6 -7.32 -1.77 1.60
N PRO A 7 -6.94 -0.68 2.29
CA PRO A 7 -7.89 0.34 2.74
C PRO A 7 -8.67 0.94 1.55
N ALA A 8 -9.99 1.02 1.66
CA ALA A 8 -10.85 1.67 0.66
C ALA A 8 -11.08 3.17 0.97
N ALA A 9 -10.91 3.56 2.23
CA ALA A 9 -11.04 4.93 2.70
C ALA A 9 -10.13 5.14 3.92
N PRO A 10 -9.67 6.38 4.18
CA PRO A 10 -8.95 6.68 5.41
C PRO A 10 -9.86 6.60 6.64
N VAL A 11 -9.28 6.34 7.80
CA VAL A 11 -9.99 6.26 9.09
C VAL A 11 -9.27 7.13 10.11
N THR A 12 -10.04 7.88 10.89
CA THR A 12 -9.53 8.65 12.03
C THR A 12 -10.32 8.33 13.28
N VAL A 13 -9.63 8.02 14.37
CA VAL A 13 -10.20 7.76 15.68
C VAL A 13 -9.47 8.57 16.73
N VAL A 14 -10.19 9.08 17.71
CA VAL A 14 -9.63 9.86 18.82
C VAL A 14 -9.97 9.16 20.14
N GLU A 15 -8.97 9.03 21.00
CA GLU A 15 -9.11 8.50 22.35
C GLU A 15 -8.45 9.44 23.36
N GLU A 16 -9.05 9.59 24.54
CA GLU A 16 -8.43 10.30 25.66
C GLU A 16 -8.09 9.32 26.78
N ILE A 17 -6.81 9.25 27.14
CA ILE A 17 -6.29 8.36 28.19
C ILE A 17 -5.48 9.19 29.18
N LYS A 18 -5.91 9.24 30.44
CA LYS A 18 -5.25 10.01 31.51
C LYS A 18 -4.94 11.46 31.06
N LYS A 19 -5.94 12.15 30.50
CA LYS A 19 -5.86 13.50 29.93
C LYS A 19 -4.96 13.66 28.70
N SER A 20 -4.26 12.61 28.27
CA SER A 20 -3.50 12.62 27.02
C SER A 20 -4.45 12.27 25.88
N ARG A 21 -4.37 13.01 24.77
CA ARG A 21 -5.19 12.77 23.59
C ARG A 21 -4.37 12.01 22.55
N PHE A 22 -4.90 10.88 22.10
CA PHE A 22 -4.34 10.05 21.04
C PHE A 22 -5.25 10.14 19.83
N ILE A 23 -4.69 10.44 18.66
CA ILE A 23 -5.41 10.51 17.40
C ILE A 23 -4.77 9.47 16.50
N THR A 24 -5.50 8.39 16.21
CA THR A 24 -5.06 7.34 15.30
C THR A 24 -5.62 7.60 13.92
N LEU A 25 -4.74 7.68 12.92
CA LEU A 25 -5.10 7.83 11.52
C LEU A 25 -4.59 6.63 10.73
N LEU A 26 -5.44 6.03 9.91
CA LEU A 26 -5.06 5.03 8.92
C LEU A 26 -5.38 5.53 7.52
N ALA A 27 -4.50 5.21 6.56
CA ALA A 27 -4.70 5.54 5.16
C ALA A 27 -4.17 4.43 4.24
N HIS A 28 -4.71 4.37 3.02
CA HIS A 28 -4.15 3.59 1.92
C HIS A 28 -2.83 4.23 1.47
N THR A 29 -1.76 3.44 1.47
CA THR A 29 -0.42 3.87 1.07
C THR A 29 0.27 2.72 0.32
N ASP A 30 0.34 2.83 -1.00
CA ASP A 30 1.01 1.86 -1.88
C ASP A 30 2.51 2.18 -1.93
N GLY A 31 3.32 1.37 -1.24
CA GLY A 31 4.77 1.54 -1.15
C GLY A 31 5.25 2.51 -0.06
N VAL A 32 6.56 2.44 0.21
CA VAL A 32 7.21 3.18 1.31
C VAL A 32 7.15 4.69 1.11
N ASP A 33 7.20 5.17 -0.13
CA ASP A 33 7.15 6.60 -0.42
C ASP A 33 5.76 7.19 -0.14
N ALA A 34 4.68 6.46 -0.46
CA ALA A 34 3.33 6.86 -0.10
C ALA A 34 3.15 6.87 1.43
N ALA A 35 3.72 5.89 2.14
CA ALA A 35 3.71 5.84 3.60
C ALA A 35 4.38 7.08 4.21
N LYS A 36 5.59 7.44 3.74
CA LYS A 36 6.31 8.63 4.19
C LYS A 36 5.54 9.92 3.87
N ALA A 37 4.99 10.05 2.67
CA ALA A 37 4.21 11.21 2.28
C ALA A 37 3.00 11.44 3.21
N PHE A 38 2.31 10.36 3.59
CA PHE A 38 1.20 10.43 4.55
C PHE A 38 1.66 10.82 5.96
N VAL A 39 2.80 10.30 6.43
CA VAL A 39 3.37 10.70 7.73
C VAL A 39 3.64 12.21 7.76
N GLU A 40 4.27 12.74 6.72
CA GLU A 40 4.58 14.17 6.65
C GLU A 40 3.31 15.03 6.60
N SER A 41 2.26 14.58 5.90
CA SER A 41 0.97 15.31 5.90
C SER A 41 0.36 15.36 7.30
N VAL A 42 0.41 14.26 8.06
CA VAL A 42 -0.12 14.21 9.44
C VAL A 42 0.72 15.07 10.39
N ARG A 43 2.04 15.11 10.21
CA ARG A 43 2.92 16.02 10.97
C ARG A 43 2.57 17.49 10.71
N ALA A 44 2.30 17.85 9.46
CA ALA A 44 1.89 19.19 9.07
C ALA A 44 0.50 19.57 9.61
N GLU A 45 -0.44 18.63 9.69
CA GLU A 45 -1.78 18.84 10.27
C GLU A 45 -1.73 19.01 11.81
N HIS A 46 -0.78 18.34 12.47
CA HIS A 46 -0.62 18.35 13.93
C HIS A 46 0.77 18.85 14.37
N PRO A 47 1.14 20.11 14.09
CA PRO A 47 2.49 20.61 14.36
C PRO A 47 2.81 20.73 15.86
N ASP A 48 1.78 20.96 16.69
CA ASP A 48 1.93 21.11 18.15
C ASP A 48 2.00 19.78 18.91
N ALA A 49 1.82 18.65 18.21
CA ALA A 49 1.92 17.34 18.84
C ALA A 49 3.38 16.95 19.09
N ARG A 50 3.64 16.31 20.23
CA ARG A 50 5.01 15.94 20.63
C ARG A 50 5.52 14.69 19.93
N HIS A 51 4.61 13.78 19.61
CA HIS A 51 4.92 12.47 19.02
C HIS A 51 3.92 12.14 17.91
N HIS A 52 4.45 11.69 16.78
CA HIS A 52 3.75 11.13 15.64
C HIS A 52 4.33 9.74 15.39
N CYS A 53 3.96 8.80 16.26
CA CYS A 53 4.45 7.42 16.15
C CYS A 53 3.83 6.77 14.91
N VAL A 54 4.59 5.91 14.23
CA VAL A 54 4.22 5.38 12.92
C VAL A 54 4.36 3.87 12.89
N ALA A 55 3.49 3.21 12.12
CA ALA A 55 3.70 1.87 11.61
C ALA A 55 3.09 1.73 10.22
N TRP A 56 3.67 0.91 9.35
CA TRP A 56 3.11 0.60 8.04
C TRP A 56 3.40 -0.84 7.59
N VAL A 57 2.50 -1.34 6.75
CA VAL A 57 2.67 -2.50 5.88
C VAL A 57 2.52 -1.96 4.46
N ALA A 58 3.63 -1.59 3.82
CA ALA A 58 3.60 -0.79 2.59
C ALA A 58 3.41 -1.63 1.30
N GLY A 59 3.49 -2.95 1.41
CA GLY A 59 3.28 -3.87 0.29
C GLY A 59 2.16 -4.87 0.55
N ALA A 60 2.30 -6.06 -0.03
CA ALA A 60 1.44 -7.19 0.29
C ALA A 60 1.51 -7.49 1.80
N PRO A 61 0.41 -8.00 2.40
CA PRO A 61 0.35 -8.22 3.85
C PRO A 61 1.37 -9.24 4.38
N ASP A 62 1.89 -10.10 3.51
CA ASP A 62 2.95 -11.08 3.79
C ASP A 62 4.36 -10.62 3.38
N ASP A 63 4.49 -9.43 2.78
CA ASP A 63 5.79 -8.87 2.37
C ASP A 63 6.52 -8.26 3.57
N SER A 64 7.41 -9.05 4.16
CA SER A 64 8.22 -8.61 5.30
C SER A 64 9.24 -7.52 4.96
N GLN A 65 9.57 -7.30 3.69
CA GLN A 65 10.57 -6.31 3.28
C GLN A 65 10.04 -4.87 3.31
N GLN A 66 8.72 -4.70 3.34
CA GLN A 66 8.05 -3.40 3.29
C GLN A 66 7.33 -3.04 4.59
N LEU A 67 7.81 -3.57 5.71
CA LEU A 67 7.36 -3.23 7.05
C LEU A 67 8.20 -2.07 7.61
N GLY A 68 7.56 -1.17 8.35
CA GLY A 68 8.29 -0.10 9.04
C GLY A 68 7.52 0.44 10.23
N PHE A 69 8.25 0.96 11.21
CA PHE A 69 7.67 1.59 12.39
C PHE A 69 8.65 2.58 13.03
N SER A 70 8.11 3.52 13.81
CA SER A 70 8.88 4.49 14.60
C SER A 70 8.16 4.84 15.90
N ASP A 71 8.89 4.92 17.00
CA ASP A 71 8.38 5.37 18.30
C ASP A 71 8.38 6.91 18.42
N ASP A 72 9.00 7.65 17.49
CA ASP A 72 9.04 9.13 17.45
C ASP A 72 9.33 9.83 18.79
N GLY A 73 10.28 9.30 19.57
CA GLY A 73 10.68 9.85 20.87
C GLY A 73 9.89 9.31 22.07
N GLU A 74 8.90 8.44 21.87
CA GLU A 74 8.38 7.58 22.93
C GLU A 74 9.45 6.55 23.38
N PRO A 75 9.31 5.95 24.59
CA PRO A 75 10.18 4.87 25.02
C PRO A 75 10.24 3.73 23.99
N ALA A 76 11.44 3.23 23.72
CA ALA A 76 11.68 2.26 22.66
C ALA A 76 10.78 1.03 22.76
N GLY A 77 10.11 0.69 21.65
CA GLY A 77 9.22 -0.45 21.52
C GLY A 77 7.85 -0.29 22.18
N THR A 78 7.49 0.91 22.65
CA THR A 78 6.19 1.14 23.33
C THR A 78 5.10 1.73 22.43
N ALA A 79 5.44 2.18 21.21
CA ALA A 79 4.48 2.74 20.28
C ALA A 79 4.48 2.03 18.92
N GLY A 80 5.58 2.13 18.17
CA GLY A 80 5.67 1.64 16.78
C GLY A 80 5.49 0.12 16.65
N LYS A 81 6.16 -0.66 17.51
CA LYS A 81 6.02 -2.14 17.49
C LYS A 81 4.57 -2.61 17.79
N PRO A 82 3.91 -2.12 18.86
CA PRO A 82 2.50 -2.43 19.10
C PRO A 82 1.57 -2.09 17.93
N MET A 83 1.78 -0.93 17.29
CA MET A 83 0.99 -0.52 16.12
C MET A 83 1.21 -1.47 14.95
N LEU A 84 2.47 -1.79 14.61
CA LEU A 84 2.81 -2.69 13.51
C LEU A 84 2.20 -4.08 13.70
N ALA A 85 2.23 -4.61 14.94
CA ALA A 85 1.64 -5.91 15.24
C ALA A 85 0.13 -5.96 14.93
N GLN A 86 -0.60 -4.85 15.14
CA GLN A 86 -2.02 -4.78 14.77
C GLN A 86 -2.22 -4.76 13.24
N LEU A 87 -1.40 -3.99 12.52
CA LEU A 87 -1.47 -3.95 11.06
C LEU A 87 -1.20 -5.33 10.46
N MET A 88 -0.11 -5.99 10.87
CA MET A 88 0.22 -7.34 10.43
C MET A 88 -0.87 -8.34 10.80
N GLY A 89 -1.41 -8.26 12.02
CA GLY A 89 -2.50 -9.13 12.47
C GLY A 89 -3.82 -8.93 11.72
N SER A 90 -4.00 -7.80 11.01
CA SER A 90 -5.21 -7.51 10.23
C SER A 90 -5.24 -8.22 8.87
N GLY A 91 -4.08 -8.60 8.33
CA GLY A 91 -3.96 -9.15 6.97
C GLY A 91 -4.26 -8.15 5.84
N VAL A 92 -4.32 -6.84 6.15
CA VAL A 92 -4.49 -5.75 5.17
C VAL A 92 -3.12 -5.23 4.75
N GLY A 93 -2.89 -5.14 3.44
CA GLY A 93 -1.69 -4.57 2.84
C GLY A 93 -1.86 -3.09 2.48
N GLU A 94 -0.76 -2.46 2.07
CA GLU A 94 -0.70 -1.05 1.63
C GLU A 94 -1.38 -0.08 2.61
N ILE A 95 -1.03 -0.21 3.88
CA ILE A 95 -1.66 0.52 4.96
C ILE A 95 -0.62 1.16 5.87
N THR A 96 -0.82 2.45 6.16
CA THR A 96 -0.02 3.18 7.14
C THR A 96 -0.91 3.66 8.27
N ALA A 97 -0.41 3.53 9.49
CA ALA A 97 -1.00 4.11 10.69
C ALA A 97 -0.06 5.16 11.29
N VAL A 98 -0.62 6.32 11.62
CA VAL A 98 0.05 7.35 12.42
C VAL A 98 -0.77 7.59 13.68
N VAL A 99 -0.12 7.57 14.84
CA VAL A 99 -0.75 7.93 16.11
C VAL A 99 -0.10 9.21 16.61
N VAL A 100 -0.90 10.28 16.60
CA VAL A 100 -0.52 11.59 17.11
C VAL A 100 -0.87 11.65 18.59
N ARG A 101 0.09 12.07 19.42
CA ARG A 101 -0.10 12.21 20.86
C ARG A 101 0.08 13.65 21.33
N TYR A 102 -0.94 14.15 22.01
CA TYR A 102 -0.87 15.35 22.84
C TYR A 102 -0.77 14.94 24.31
N TYR A 103 0.32 15.36 24.98
CA TYR A 103 0.58 14.99 26.37
C TYR A 103 -0.35 15.71 27.35
N GLY A 104 -1.01 14.93 28.22
CA GLY A 104 -1.99 15.44 29.18
C GLY A 104 -1.47 15.78 30.58
N GLY A 105 -0.16 15.81 30.80
CA GLY A 105 0.42 16.06 32.12
C GLY A 105 0.54 14.84 33.04
N ILE A 106 0.02 13.67 32.65
CA ILE A 106 0.07 12.43 33.43
C ILE A 106 0.78 11.34 32.65
N LEU A 107 1.77 10.69 33.25
CA LEU A 107 2.48 9.57 32.65
C LEU A 107 1.63 8.29 32.62
N LEU A 108 1.68 7.57 31.50
CA LEU A 108 0.95 6.31 31.30
C LEU A 108 1.73 5.08 31.77
N GLY A 109 3.07 5.17 31.84
CA GLY A 109 3.95 4.01 31.99
C GLY A 109 4.04 3.18 30.70
N THR A 110 5.04 2.30 30.60
CA THR A 110 5.32 1.52 29.38
C THR A 110 4.13 0.67 28.93
N GLY A 111 3.51 -0.07 29.85
CA GLY A 111 2.32 -0.88 29.54
C GLY A 111 1.09 -0.06 29.15
N GLY A 112 0.98 1.17 29.66
CA GLY A 112 -0.08 2.10 29.27
C GLY A 112 0.10 2.63 27.85
N LEU A 113 1.34 2.94 27.44
CA LEU A 113 1.65 3.37 26.08
C LEU A 113 1.40 2.26 25.07
N VAL A 114 1.88 1.05 25.35
CA VAL A 114 1.64 -0.12 24.48
C VAL A 114 0.15 -0.33 24.23
N LYS A 115 -0.68 -0.21 25.28
CA LYS A 115 -2.14 -0.33 25.16
C LYS A 115 -2.76 0.84 24.39
N ALA A 116 -2.29 2.07 24.59
CA ALA A 116 -2.80 3.24 23.87
C ALA A 116 -2.51 3.16 22.36
N TYR A 117 -1.25 2.90 21.99
CA TYR A 117 -0.82 2.86 20.60
C TYR A 117 -1.37 1.65 19.84
N GLY A 118 -1.23 0.45 20.40
CA GLY A 118 -1.81 -0.76 19.80
C GLY A 118 -3.33 -0.74 19.82
N GLY A 119 -3.93 -0.30 20.93
CA GLY A 119 -5.39 -0.21 21.09
C GLY A 119 -6.04 0.76 20.11
N GLY A 120 -5.45 1.95 19.92
CA GLY A 120 -5.93 2.93 18.97
C GLY A 120 -5.94 2.40 17.53
N VAL A 121 -4.86 1.74 17.10
CA VAL A 121 -4.82 1.08 15.77
C VAL A 121 -5.85 -0.05 15.68
N ASN A 122 -6.03 -0.86 16.72
CA ASN A 122 -7.06 -1.89 16.73
C ASN A 122 -8.47 -1.31 16.57
N GLN A 123 -8.77 -0.21 17.28
CA GLN A 123 -10.07 0.45 17.22
C GLN A 123 -10.36 1.03 15.83
N ALA A 124 -9.35 1.63 15.21
CA ALA A 124 -9.48 2.21 13.89
C ALA A 124 -9.55 1.13 12.79
N LEU A 125 -8.82 0.01 12.92
CA LEU A 125 -8.97 -1.16 12.04
C LEU A 125 -10.40 -1.75 12.05
N ARG A 126 -11.11 -1.72 13.17
CA ARG A 126 -12.51 -2.17 13.24
C ARG A 126 -13.47 -1.31 12.41
N GLN A 127 -13.09 -0.08 12.09
CA GLN A 127 -13.87 0.85 11.28
C GLN A 127 -13.38 0.90 9.82
N LEU A 128 -12.31 0.17 9.50
CA LEU A 128 -11.67 0.24 8.19
C LEU A 128 -12.50 -0.50 7.14
N ALA A 129 -13.03 0.27 6.19
CA ALA A 129 -13.55 -0.30 4.94
C ALA A 129 -12.38 -0.77 4.07
N THR A 130 -12.49 -1.96 3.50
CA THR A 130 -11.45 -2.56 2.65
C THR A 130 -11.98 -2.91 1.27
N GLN A 131 -11.07 -2.96 0.30
CA GLN A 131 -11.32 -3.44 -1.06
C GLN A 131 -10.24 -4.43 -1.49
N ARG A 132 -10.55 -5.31 -2.43
CA ARG A 132 -9.61 -6.32 -2.93
C ARG A 132 -8.73 -5.74 -4.03
N LYS A 133 -7.41 -5.89 -3.90
CA LYS A 133 -6.41 -5.56 -4.93
C LYS A 133 -5.80 -6.84 -5.48
N THR A 134 -5.79 -6.97 -6.80
CA THR A 134 -5.07 -8.02 -7.52
C THR A 134 -3.74 -7.45 -8.02
N PRO A 135 -2.58 -8.04 -7.67
CA PRO A 135 -1.31 -7.59 -8.20
C PRO A 135 -1.27 -7.74 -9.73
N LEU A 136 -0.61 -6.80 -10.38
CA LEU A 136 -0.31 -6.89 -11.80
C LEU A 136 1.14 -7.34 -11.96
N THR A 137 1.38 -8.31 -12.83
CA THR A 137 2.72 -8.74 -13.23
C THR A 137 3.09 -8.01 -14.51
N GLU A 138 4.32 -7.53 -14.55
CA GLU A 138 4.81 -6.73 -15.67
C GLU A 138 5.57 -7.56 -16.69
N TYR A 139 5.41 -7.18 -17.95
CA TYR A 139 5.95 -7.84 -19.13
C TYR A 139 6.39 -6.79 -20.15
N THR A 140 7.23 -7.21 -21.08
CA THR A 140 7.56 -6.42 -22.27
C THR A 140 6.89 -6.98 -23.51
N LEU A 141 6.50 -6.07 -24.39
CA LEU A 141 5.89 -6.39 -25.68
C LEU A 141 6.42 -5.41 -26.72
N GLN A 142 6.98 -5.92 -27.82
CA GLN A 142 7.42 -5.11 -28.94
C GLN A 142 6.41 -5.22 -30.08
N CYS A 143 5.91 -4.10 -30.58
CA CYS A 143 4.88 -4.07 -31.62
C CYS A 143 5.08 -2.93 -32.62
N GLU A 144 4.33 -2.97 -33.72
CA GLU A 144 4.25 -1.88 -34.68
C GLU A 144 3.22 -0.82 -34.24
N TYR A 145 3.38 0.41 -34.74
CA TYR A 145 2.47 1.53 -34.43
C TYR A 145 1.00 1.22 -34.76
N GLY A 146 0.74 0.54 -35.88
CA GLY A 146 -0.62 0.17 -36.28
C GLY A 146 -1.29 -0.86 -35.37
N GLN A 147 -0.53 -1.56 -34.52
CA GLN A 147 -1.03 -2.57 -33.61
C GLN A 147 -1.36 -2.01 -32.22
N LEU A 148 -0.87 -0.82 -31.89
CA LEU A 148 -0.91 -0.25 -30.54
C LEU A 148 -2.32 -0.16 -29.96
N ALA A 149 -3.26 0.41 -30.72
CA ALA A 149 -4.65 0.56 -30.27
C ALA A 149 -5.34 -0.81 -30.06
N GLY A 150 -5.02 -1.80 -30.89
CA GLY A 150 -5.55 -3.16 -30.75
C GLY A 150 -5.00 -3.87 -29.51
N ILE A 151 -3.72 -3.68 -29.22
CA ILE A 151 -3.06 -4.20 -28.02
C ILE A 151 -3.65 -3.56 -26.77
N GLU A 152 -3.82 -2.24 -26.75
CA GLU A 152 -4.41 -1.50 -25.63
C GLU A 152 -5.84 -1.99 -25.34
N ALA A 153 -6.67 -2.11 -26.38
CA ALA A 153 -8.03 -2.64 -26.26
C ALA A 153 -8.06 -4.10 -25.77
N LEU A 154 -7.13 -4.93 -26.25
CA LEU A 154 -7.03 -6.32 -25.80
C LEU A 154 -6.59 -6.40 -24.34
N LEU A 155 -5.59 -5.61 -23.95
CA LEU A 155 -5.06 -5.57 -22.59
C LEU A 155 -6.13 -5.13 -21.58
N GLY A 156 -6.97 -4.17 -21.95
CA GLY A 156 -8.12 -3.74 -21.13
C GLY A 156 -9.13 -4.85 -20.84
N GLN A 157 -9.33 -5.81 -21.76
CA GLN A 157 -10.23 -6.96 -21.54
C GLN A 157 -9.73 -7.92 -20.45
N PHE A 158 -8.43 -7.88 -20.15
CA PHE A 158 -7.80 -8.71 -19.14
C PHE A 158 -7.43 -7.94 -17.87
N ALA A 159 -8.03 -6.76 -17.66
CA ALA A 159 -7.70 -5.85 -16.55
C ALA A 159 -6.21 -5.49 -16.50
N GLY A 160 -5.56 -5.45 -17.66
CA GLY A 160 -4.19 -4.99 -17.80
C GLY A 160 -4.12 -3.50 -18.16
N LYS A 161 -2.91 -2.94 -18.07
CA LYS A 161 -2.60 -1.56 -18.42
C LYS A 161 -1.21 -1.43 -19.04
N ILE A 162 -1.01 -0.42 -19.87
CA ILE A 162 0.33 -0.04 -20.32
C ILE A 162 0.98 0.78 -19.20
N VAL A 163 2.14 0.32 -18.74
CA VAL A 163 2.96 0.98 -17.70
C VAL A 163 3.81 2.08 -18.33
N SER A 164 4.43 1.78 -19.47
CA SER A 164 5.20 2.76 -20.24
C SER A 164 5.29 2.35 -21.71
N SER A 165 5.61 3.33 -22.55
CA SER A 165 5.80 3.16 -23.99
C SER A 165 7.07 3.86 -24.43
N ASP A 166 7.92 3.14 -25.13
CA ASP A 166 9.14 3.66 -25.77
C ASP A 166 8.96 3.58 -27.29
N TYR A 167 8.94 4.75 -27.93
CA TYR A 167 8.65 4.91 -29.35
C TYR A 167 9.94 5.06 -30.15
N GLN A 168 10.31 4.02 -30.89
CA GLN A 168 11.50 3.98 -31.74
C GLN A 168 11.11 3.59 -33.18
N ALA A 169 11.96 2.82 -33.87
CA ALA A 169 11.59 2.20 -35.16
C ALA A 169 10.39 1.24 -35.01
N SER A 170 10.22 0.67 -33.81
CA SER A 170 9.03 -0.05 -33.36
C SER A 170 8.69 0.43 -31.95
N VAL A 171 7.50 0.09 -31.46
CA VAL A 171 7.05 0.49 -30.12
C VAL A 171 7.40 -0.63 -29.15
N ARG A 172 8.14 -0.30 -28.10
CA ARG A 172 8.38 -1.19 -26.96
C ARG A 172 7.47 -0.78 -25.82
N LEU A 173 6.56 -1.67 -25.45
CA LEU A 173 5.62 -1.48 -24.36
C LEU A 173 6.10 -2.24 -23.13
N ARG A 174 5.98 -1.59 -21.98
CA ARG A 174 5.93 -2.26 -20.68
C ARG A 174 4.45 -2.36 -20.30
N VAL A 175 3.94 -3.57 -20.16
CA VAL A 175 2.52 -3.84 -19.86
C VAL A 175 2.41 -4.56 -18.53
N ALA A 176 1.34 -4.33 -17.80
CA ALA A 176 1.05 -5.00 -16.55
C ALA A 176 -0.34 -5.63 -16.59
N LEU A 177 -0.48 -6.90 -16.22
CA LEU A 177 -1.75 -7.62 -16.17
C LEU A 177 -1.75 -8.67 -15.06
N PRO A 178 -2.91 -9.11 -14.56
CA PRO A 178 -2.98 -10.19 -13.58
C PRO A 178 -2.32 -11.46 -14.09
N PHE A 179 -1.47 -12.10 -13.27
CA PHE A 179 -0.77 -13.33 -13.65
C PHE A 179 -1.73 -14.43 -14.15
N ALA A 180 -2.91 -14.55 -13.52
CA ALA A 180 -3.94 -15.52 -13.90
C ALA A 180 -4.45 -15.35 -15.35
N HIS A 181 -4.29 -14.15 -15.94
CA HIS A 181 -4.75 -13.84 -17.29
C HIS A 181 -3.67 -13.99 -18.37
N VAL A 182 -2.41 -14.19 -17.99
CA VAL A 182 -1.25 -14.14 -18.90
C VAL A 182 -1.35 -15.16 -20.03
N ASN A 183 -1.76 -16.39 -19.73
CA ASN A 183 -1.91 -17.44 -20.74
C ASN A 183 -3.01 -17.10 -21.75
N ALA A 184 -4.19 -16.68 -21.25
CA ALA A 184 -5.32 -16.32 -22.10
C ALA A 184 -5.03 -15.06 -22.95
N PHE A 185 -4.37 -14.07 -22.37
CA PHE A 185 -3.93 -12.88 -23.08
C PHE A 185 -2.92 -13.23 -24.18
N SER A 186 -1.91 -14.06 -23.87
CA SER A 186 -0.90 -14.50 -24.85
C SER A 186 -1.54 -15.22 -26.05
N THR A 187 -2.54 -16.08 -25.82
CA THR A 187 -3.30 -16.73 -26.91
C THR A 187 -4.02 -15.69 -27.77
N LYS A 188 -4.75 -14.74 -27.16
CA LYS A 188 -5.45 -13.70 -27.91
C LYS A 188 -4.51 -12.76 -28.66
N LEU A 189 -3.35 -12.48 -28.09
CA LEU A 189 -2.33 -11.65 -28.71
C LEU A 189 -1.75 -12.34 -29.95
N ALA A 190 -1.47 -13.64 -29.85
CA ALA A 190 -1.02 -14.44 -30.99
C ALA A 190 -2.09 -14.50 -32.10
N ASP A 191 -3.38 -14.70 -31.75
CA ASP A 191 -4.48 -14.68 -32.72
C ASP A 191 -4.59 -13.33 -33.44
N PHE A 192 -4.53 -12.23 -32.66
CA PHE A 192 -4.58 -10.86 -33.17
C PHE A 192 -3.45 -10.56 -34.16
N SER A 193 -2.24 -11.07 -33.88
CA SER A 193 -1.05 -10.75 -34.65
C SER A 193 -0.63 -11.83 -35.66
N ARG A 194 -1.40 -12.93 -35.77
CA ARG A 194 -1.02 -14.15 -36.50
C ARG A 194 0.34 -14.70 -36.04
N GLY A 195 0.60 -14.66 -34.74
CA GLY A 195 1.78 -15.22 -34.07
C GLY A 195 3.04 -14.34 -34.10
N SER A 196 2.98 -13.13 -34.69
CA SER A 196 4.14 -12.24 -34.76
C SER A 196 4.50 -11.49 -33.47
N LEU A 197 3.58 -11.43 -32.49
CA LEU A 197 3.76 -10.73 -31.22
C LEU A 197 3.99 -11.76 -30.12
N GLN A 198 4.94 -11.46 -29.23
CA GLN A 198 5.25 -12.27 -28.07
C GLN A 198 5.31 -11.39 -26.82
N LEU A 199 4.68 -11.87 -25.77
CA LEU A 199 4.77 -11.28 -24.44
C LEU A 199 5.98 -11.89 -23.73
N LEU A 200 6.90 -11.06 -23.27
CA LEU A 200 8.11 -11.51 -22.57
C LEU A 200 8.09 -11.05 -21.12
N ALA A 201 8.49 -11.92 -20.18
CA ALA A 201 8.70 -11.50 -18.80
C ALA A 201 9.81 -10.45 -18.72
N ILE A 202 9.74 -9.54 -17.76
CA ILE A 202 10.86 -8.63 -17.47
C ILE A 202 11.93 -9.46 -16.77
N GLU A 203 13.08 -9.63 -17.42
CA GLU A 203 14.30 -10.07 -16.74
C GLU A 203 14.93 -8.84 -16.07
N GLU A 204 15.17 -8.93 -14.75
CA GLU A 204 15.90 -7.91 -13.99
C GLU A 204 17.38 -7.82 -14.39
#